data_AF-A0AA92C5E9-F1
#
_entry.id   AF-A0AA92C5E9-F1
#
_cell.length_a   1.000
_cell.length_b   1.000
_cell.length_c   1.000
_cell.angle_alpha   90.00
_cell.angle_beta   90.00
_cell.angle_gamma   90.00
#
_symmetry.space_group_name_H-M   'P 1'
#
loop_
_entity.id
_entity.type
_entity.pdbx_description
1 polymer ?
#
loop_
_entity_poly.entity_id
_entity_poly.type
_entity_poly.pdbx_seq_one_letter_code
_entity_poly.pdbx_strand_id
1 'polypeptide(L)'
;MSENLEELSMQIRIAIMVSPMPFLRAFAGTGVRRRRQSIGSLEIGERVSKNVSAMFRFYENGRRVEREELADFLCQHLLAVPDATAKQVTDKNADVRSEAIDVVAAGFIEALAANWTISYEPPTPVLPGQGLKFHGPSK
;
A
#
# COMPACT_ATOMS: atom_id res chain seq x y z
N MET A 1 -2.97 19.74 -2.86
CA MET A 1 -1.87 18.76 -2.74
C MET A 1 -2.02 17.88 -1.49
N SER A 2 -2.59 18.40 -0.39
CA SER A 2 -2.87 17.64 0.85
C SER A 2 -3.89 16.51 0.69
N GLU A 3 -5.00 16.75 -0.01
CA GLU A 3 -6.10 15.79 -0.16
C GLU A 3 -5.67 14.46 -0.81
N ASN A 4 -4.81 14.51 -1.83
CA ASN A 4 -4.28 13.31 -2.49
C ASN A 4 -3.36 12.48 -1.56
N LEU A 5 -2.62 13.14 -0.67
CA LEU A 5 -1.75 12.46 0.30
C LEU A 5 -2.56 11.85 1.45
N GLU A 6 -3.66 12.49 1.85
CA GLU A 6 -4.61 11.93 2.82
C GLU A 6 -5.29 10.68 2.28
N GLU A 7 -5.76 10.71 1.02
CA GLU A 7 -6.31 9.54 0.33
C GLU A 7 -5.26 8.43 0.20
N LEU A 8 -4.04 8.75 -0.24
CA LEU A 8 -2.94 7.77 -0.30
C LEU A 8 -2.66 7.15 1.07
N SER A 9 -2.62 7.97 2.12
CA SER A 9 -2.41 7.51 3.49
C SER A 9 -3.53 6.57 3.95
N MET A 10 -4.79 6.91 3.65
CA MET A 10 -5.94 6.03 3.89
C MET A 10 -5.80 4.69 3.14
N GLN A 11 -5.44 4.71 1.86
CA GLN A 11 -5.25 3.50 1.06
C GLN A 11 -4.11 2.60 1.59
N ILE A 12 -3.03 3.20 2.08
CA ILE A 12 -1.93 2.47 2.73
C ILE A 12 -2.43 1.80 4.02
N ARG A 13 -3.12 2.55 4.89
CA ARG A 13 -3.65 2.05 6.16
C ARG A 13 -4.61 0.89 5.94
N ILE A 14 -5.53 1.03 4.99
CA ILE A 14 -6.47 -0.03 4.61
C ILE A 14 -5.69 -1.28 4.17
N ALA A 15 -4.73 -1.14 3.27
CA ALA A 15 -3.95 -2.26 2.75
C ALA A 15 -3.18 -3.02 3.85
N ILE A 16 -2.61 -2.30 4.83
CA ILE A 16 -1.95 -2.91 5.99
C ILE A 16 -2.99 -3.58 6.89
N MET A 17 -4.08 -2.91 7.23
CA MET A 17 -5.12 -3.41 8.14
C MET A 17 -5.78 -4.70 7.63
N VAL A 18 -6.02 -4.81 6.32
CA VAL A 18 -6.61 -5.99 5.69
C VAL A 18 -5.58 -7.04 5.30
N SER A 19 -4.29 -6.81 5.57
CA SER A 19 -3.26 -7.81 5.30
C SER A 19 -3.46 -9.06 6.17
N PRO A 20 -3.25 -10.27 5.62
CA PRO A 20 -3.40 -11.50 6.37
C PRO A 20 -2.58 -11.50 7.67
N MET A 21 -3.22 -11.86 8.77
CA MET A 21 -2.58 -11.91 10.10
C MET A 21 -1.28 -12.74 10.15
N PRO A 22 -1.12 -13.86 9.39
CA PRO A 22 0.17 -14.55 9.31
C PRO A 22 1.32 -13.67 8.82
N PHE A 23 1.07 -12.78 7.84
CA PHE A 23 2.09 -11.87 7.31
C PHE A 23 2.38 -10.74 8.27
N LEU A 24 1.35 -10.17 8.91
CA LEU A 24 1.53 -9.18 9.98
C LEU A 24 2.38 -9.77 11.13
N ARG A 25 2.12 -11.01 11.55
CA ARG A 25 2.89 -11.72 12.59
C ARG A 25 4.31 -12.04 12.16
N ALA A 26 4.53 -12.37 10.88
CA ALA A 26 5.86 -12.58 10.31
C ALA A 26 6.66 -11.26 10.30
N PHE A 27 6.04 -10.16 9.88
CA PHE A 27 6.60 -8.81 9.91
C PHE A 27 6.94 -8.37 11.34
N ALA A 28 6.00 -8.53 12.27
CA ALA A 28 6.10 -8.13 13.66
C ALA A 28 7.03 -9.03 14.50
N GLY A 29 7.35 -10.23 14.01
CA GLY A 29 8.07 -11.24 14.78
C GLY A 29 7.27 -11.77 15.97
N THR A 30 5.93 -11.75 15.90
CA THR A 30 5.01 -12.24 16.95
C THR A 30 4.40 -13.60 16.61
N GLY A 31 4.77 -14.18 15.47
CA GLY A 31 4.38 -15.53 15.06
C GLY A 31 5.13 -16.66 15.79
N VAL A 32 5.00 -17.89 15.29
CA VAL A 32 5.56 -19.11 15.91
C VAL A 32 7.06 -19.01 16.17
N ARG A 33 7.82 -18.49 15.20
CA ARG A 33 9.28 -18.36 15.31
C ARG A 33 9.74 -17.19 16.18
N ARG A 34 8.81 -16.32 16.64
CA ARG A 34 9.05 -15.14 17.47
C ARG A 34 10.23 -14.26 17.03
N ARG A 35 10.45 -14.18 15.72
CA ARG A 35 11.49 -13.37 15.06
C ARG A 35 10.90 -12.76 13.79
N ARG A 36 11.32 -11.54 13.45
CA ARG A 36 10.89 -10.89 12.21
C ARG A 36 11.35 -11.71 11.01
N GLN A 37 10.48 -11.85 10.02
CA GLN A 37 10.75 -12.57 8.79
C GLN A 37 10.52 -11.62 7.62
N SER A 38 11.51 -11.52 6.73
CA SER A 38 11.46 -10.67 5.54
C SER A 38 10.24 -10.92 4.66
N ILE A 39 9.77 -12.18 4.62
CA ILE A 39 8.57 -12.56 3.86
C ILE A 39 7.32 -11.79 4.31
N GLY A 40 7.20 -11.44 5.60
CA GLY A 40 6.08 -10.63 6.08
C GLY A 40 6.12 -9.22 5.53
N SER A 41 7.29 -8.59 5.51
CA SER A 41 7.49 -7.27 4.91
C SER A 41 7.25 -7.27 3.40
N LEU A 42 7.72 -8.31 2.71
CA LEU A 42 7.56 -8.46 1.26
C LEU A 42 6.07 -8.54 0.88
N GLU A 43 5.32 -9.43 1.52
CA GLU A 43 3.88 -9.62 1.27
C GLU A 43 3.06 -8.37 1.56
N ILE A 44 3.40 -7.64 2.64
CA ILE A 44 2.73 -6.36 2.96
C ILE A 44 3.10 -5.30 1.92
N GLY A 45 4.38 -5.18 1.55
CA GLY A 45 4.85 -4.24 0.53
C GLY A 45 4.16 -4.44 -0.82
N GLU A 46 4.04 -5.68 -1.29
CA GLU A 46 3.33 -6.01 -2.53
C GLU A 46 1.82 -5.68 -2.47
N ARG A 47 1.18 -5.91 -1.33
CA ARG A 47 -0.23 -5.59 -1.13
C ARG A 47 -0.47 -4.09 -1.15
N VAL A 48 0.36 -3.35 -0.43
CA VAL A 48 0.28 -1.88 -0.39
C VAL A 48 0.55 -1.33 -1.79
N SER A 49 1.61 -1.77 -2.47
CA SER A 49 1.96 -1.30 -3.81
C SER A 49 0.84 -1.57 -4.81
N LYS A 50 0.24 -2.76 -4.79
CA LYS A 50 -0.91 -3.11 -5.62
C LYS A 50 -2.12 -2.22 -5.35
N ASN A 51 -2.42 -1.96 -4.07
CA ASN A 51 -3.58 -1.15 -3.70
C ASN A 51 -3.41 0.30 -4.15
N VAL A 52 -2.29 0.93 -3.80
CA VAL A 52 -2.07 2.34 -4.14
C VAL A 52 -1.87 2.55 -5.64
N SER A 53 -1.25 1.59 -6.34
CA SER A 53 -1.09 1.65 -7.81
C SER A 53 -2.41 1.51 -8.56
N ALA A 54 -3.53 1.20 -7.90
CA ALA A 54 -4.84 1.27 -8.54
C ALA A 54 -5.22 2.72 -8.87
N MET A 55 -4.89 3.67 -7.97
CA MET A 55 -5.36 5.06 -8.03
C MET A 55 -4.22 6.09 -8.14
N PHE A 56 -2.98 5.69 -7.90
CA PHE A 56 -1.83 6.59 -7.86
C PHE A 56 -0.75 6.16 -8.86
N ARG A 57 0.02 7.13 -9.32
CA ARG A 57 1.25 6.94 -10.10
C ARG A 57 2.40 7.64 -9.40
N PHE A 58 3.57 7.03 -9.49
CA PHE A 58 4.80 7.52 -8.88
C PHE A 58 5.82 7.77 -10.01
N TYR A 59 6.53 8.88 -9.93
CA TYR A 59 7.51 9.28 -10.93
C TYR A 59 8.83 9.68 -10.29
N GLU A 60 9.91 9.20 -10.89
CA GLU A 60 11.29 9.53 -10.56
C GLU A 60 11.95 10.16 -11.78
N ASN A 61 12.36 11.43 -11.70
CA ASN A 61 13.00 12.14 -12.82
C ASN A 61 12.22 12.03 -14.16
N GLY A 62 10.88 12.04 -14.10
CA GLY A 62 9.99 11.90 -15.26
C GLY A 62 9.76 10.46 -15.74
N ARG A 63 10.48 9.47 -15.21
CA ARG A 63 10.22 8.04 -15.44
C ARG A 63 9.13 7.55 -14.50
N ARG A 64 8.19 6.76 -15.01
CA ARG A 64 7.21 6.07 -14.18
C ARG A 64 7.89 4.97 -13.36
N VAL A 65 7.63 4.96 -12.06
CA VAL A 65 8.05 3.91 -11.14
C VAL A 65 7.11 2.72 -11.32
N GLU A 66 7.69 1.55 -11.54
CA GLU A 66 6.93 0.32 -11.73
C GLU A 66 6.46 -0.25 -10.40
N ARG A 67 5.40 -1.07 -10.43
CA ARG A 67 4.80 -1.61 -9.21
C ARG A 67 5.76 -2.49 -8.41
N GLU A 68 6.61 -3.28 -9.07
CA GLU A 68 7.63 -4.08 -8.39
C GLU A 68 8.64 -3.20 -7.65
N GLU A 69 9.11 -2.13 -8.28
CA GLU A 69 10.03 -1.16 -7.67
C GLU A 69 9.41 -0.46 -6.45
N LEU A 70 8.13 -0.09 -6.54
CA LEU A 70 7.36 0.41 -5.40
C LEU A 70 7.23 -0.64 -4.28
N ALA A 71 6.98 -1.90 -4.61
CA ALA A 71 6.87 -2.98 -3.63
C ALA A 71 8.18 -3.20 -2.87
N ASP A 72 9.31 -3.23 -3.60
CA ASP A 72 10.65 -3.39 -3.04
C ASP A 72 11.00 -2.23 -2.11
N PHE A 73 10.70 -1.01 -2.53
CA PHE A 73 10.89 0.20 -1.70
C PHE A 73 10.10 0.13 -0.38
N LEU A 74 8.79 -0.20 -0.46
CA LEU A 74 7.94 -0.34 0.71
C LEU A 74 8.41 -1.47 1.64
N CYS A 75 8.88 -2.58 1.07
CA CYS A 75 9.46 -3.70 1.82
C CYS A 75 10.70 -3.27 2.61
N GLN A 76 11.62 -2.52 1.98
CA GLN A 76 12.81 -1.99 2.65
C GLN A 76 12.44 -1.07 3.83
N HIS A 77 11.42 -0.22 3.65
CA HIS A 77 10.94 0.63 4.73
C HIS A 77 10.26 -0.14 5.86
N LEU A 78 9.52 -1.21 5.56
CA LEU A 78 8.99 -2.09 6.60
C LEU A 78 10.12 -2.74 7.41
N LEU A 79 11.20 -3.18 6.76
CA LEU A 79 12.35 -3.75 7.45
C LEU A 79 13.03 -2.73 8.38
N ALA A 80 12.97 -1.44 8.05
CA ALA A 80 13.49 -0.35 8.88
C ALA A 80 12.56 0.07 10.04
N VAL A 81 11.28 -0.34 10.04
CA VAL A 81 10.34 -0.03 11.13
C VAL A 81 10.90 -0.56 12.47
N PRO A 82 10.92 0.24 13.54
CA PRO A 82 11.36 -0.21 14.86
C PRO A 82 10.57 -1.41 15.36
N ASP A 83 11.25 -2.34 16.01
CA ASP A 83 10.65 -3.58 16.51
C ASP A 83 9.47 -3.36 17.47
N ALA A 84 9.50 -2.28 18.26
CA ALA A 84 8.40 -1.92 19.15
C ALA A 84 7.12 -1.62 18.37
N THR A 85 7.21 -0.74 17.36
CA THR A 85 6.11 -0.39 16.46
C THR A 85 5.63 -1.60 15.67
N ALA A 86 6.55 -2.41 15.13
CA ALA A 86 6.20 -3.60 14.37
C ALA A 86 5.38 -4.60 15.21
N LYS A 87 5.71 -4.79 16.49
CA LYS A 87 4.95 -5.65 17.41
C LYS A 87 3.54 -5.13 17.66
N GLN A 88 3.38 -3.82 17.81
CA GLN A 88 2.08 -3.19 18.08
C GLN A 88 1.09 -3.36 16.92
N VAL A 89 1.56 -3.51 15.67
CA VAL A 89 0.71 -3.84 14.50
C VAL A 89 -0.06 -5.17 14.68
N THR A 90 0.39 -6.04 15.58
CA THR A 90 -0.30 -7.31 15.89
C THR A 90 -0.91 -7.34 17.29
N ASP A 91 -1.00 -6.18 17.96
CA ASP A 91 -1.57 -6.11 19.30
C ASP A 91 -3.05 -6.53 19.31
N LYS A 92 -3.49 -7.08 20.44
CA LYS A 92 -4.88 -7.48 20.64
C LYS A 92 -5.78 -6.27 20.83
N ASN A 93 -5.26 -5.19 21.43
CA ASN A 93 -5.96 -3.93 21.53
C ASN A 93 -6.04 -3.28 20.15
N ALA A 94 -7.26 -3.00 19.70
CA ALA A 94 -7.51 -2.40 18.38
C ALA A 94 -6.96 -0.98 18.27
N ASP A 95 -6.99 -0.20 19.35
CA ASP A 95 -6.52 1.18 19.37
C ASP A 95 -5.00 1.23 19.21
N VAL A 96 -4.28 0.43 20.00
CA VAL A 96 -2.81 0.28 19.90
C VAL A 96 -2.39 -0.18 18.51
N ARG A 97 -3.14 -1.13 17.93
CA ARG A 97 -2.88 -1.61 16.57
C ARG A 97 -3.13 -0.54 15.51
N SER A 98 -4.21 0.23 15.65
CA SER A 98 -4.53 1.32 14.72
C SER A 98 -3.44 2.39 14.75
N GLU A 99 -3.05 2.84 15.94
CA GLU A 99 -1.98 3.83 16.12
C GLU A 99 -0.66 3.36 15.51
N ALA A 100 -0.29 2.09 15.70
CA ALA A 100 0.92 1.54 15.09
C ALA A 100 0.85 1.51 13.55
N ILE A 101 -0.32 1.20 12.99
CA ILE A 101 -0.54 1.24 11.54
C ILE A 101 -0.49 2.68 11.02
N ASP A 102 -1.04 3.65 11.75
CA ASP A 102 -0.95 5.08 11.41
C ASP A 102 0.52 5.55 11.39
N VAL A 103 1.34 5.13 12.36
CA VAL A 103 2.78 5.44 12.38
C VAL A 103 3.50 4.84 11.17
N VAL A 104 3.23 3.58 10.83
CA VAL A 104 3.84 2.94 9.65
C VAL A 104 3.40 3.64 8.36
N ALA A 105 2.12 3.98 8.24
CA ALA A 105 1.58 4.66 7.07
C ALA A 105 2.16 6.08 6.92
N ALA A 106 2.30 6.83 8.02
CA ALA A 106 2.95 8.14 8.00
C ALA A 106 4.39 8.04 7.50
N GLY A 107 5.15 7.05 8.00
CA GLY A 107 6.52 6.80 7.53
C GLY A 107 6.59 6.47 6.04
N PHE A 108 5.64 5.70 5.50
CA PHE A 108 5.54 5.48 4.07
C PHE A 108 5.23 6.75 3.30
N ILE A 109 4.29 7.57 3.75
CA ILE A 109 3.92 8.81 3.06
C ILE A 109 5.11 9.76 2.98
N GLU A 110 5.82 9.96 4.10
CA GLU A 110 7.02 10.79 4.15
C GLU A 110 8.08 10.28 3.17
N ALA A 111 8.34 8.98 3.20
CA ALA A 111 9.29 8.35 2.30
C ALA A 111 8.91 8.45 0.82
N LEU A 112 7.64 8.18 0.47
CA LEU A 112 7.16 8.25 -0.91
C LEU A 112 7.23 9.69 -1.44
N ALA A 113 6.81 10.66 -0.64
CA ALA A 113 6.84 12.08 -1.01
C ALA A 113 8.27 12.64 -1.10
N ALA A 114 9.21 12.08 -0.34
CA ALA A 114 10.62 12.46 -0.41
C ALA A 114 11.34 11.91 -1.65
N ASN A 115 10.92 10.75 -2.17
CA ASN A 115 11.59 10.09 -3.28
C ASN A 115 10.93 10.33 -4.64
N TRP A 116 9.60 10.48 -4.69
CA TRP A 116 8.86 10.49 -5.95
C TRP A 116 7.83 11.62 -6.05
N THR A 117 7.60 12.05 -7.28
CA THR A 117 6.42 12.85 -7.62
C THR A 117 5.21 11.93 -7.69
N ILE A 118 4.16 12.26 -6.95
CA ILE A 118 2.95 11.44 -6.82
C ILE A 118 1.80 12.10 -7.59
N SER A 119 1.17 11.34 -8.49
CA SER A 119 -0.01 11.74 -9.26
C SER A 119 -1.20 10.89 -8.86
N TYR A 120 -2.38 11.52 -8.73
CA TYR A 120 -3.65 10.82 -8.52
C TYR A 120 -4.34 10.59 -9.87
N GLU A 121 -4.47 9.33 -10.25
CA GLU A 121 -5.02 8.86 -11.53
C GLU A 121 -5.95 7.67 -11.26
N PRO A 122 -7.17 7.91 -10.78
CA PRO A 122 -8.15 6.85 -10.57
C PRO A 122 -8.50 6.20 -11.92
N PRO A 123 -8.81 4.89 -11.93
CA PRO A 123 -9.20 4.21 -13.16
C PRO A 123 -10.47 4.86 -13.71
N THR A 124 -10.47 5.19 -15.01
CA THR A 124 -11.68 5.68 -15.68
C THR A 124 -12.74 4.58 -15.62
N PRO A 125 -13.91 4.82 -15.01
CA PRO A 125 -14.95 3.80 -14.96
C PRO A 125 -15.39 3.47 -16.38
N VAL A 126 -15.19 2.21 -16.79
CA VAL A 126 -15.77 1.70 -18.03
C VAL A 126 -17.26 1.52 -17.78
N LEU A 127 -18.07 2.49 -18.22
CA LEU A 127 -19.53 2.39 -18.14
C LEU A 127 -19.98 1.15 -18.95
N PRO A 128 -20.77 0.23 -18.35
CA PRO A 128 -21.34 -0.88 -19.10
C PRO A 128 -22.19 -0.34 -20.25
N GLY A 129 -21.85 -0.66 -21.51
CA GLY A 129 -22.65 -0.30 -22.68
C GLY A 129 -21.92 0.45 -23.80
N GLN A 130 -20.69 0.93 -23.61
CA GLN A 130 -19.95 1.65 -24.68
C GLN A 130 -19.35 0.74 -25.77
N GLY A 131 -19.53 -0.58 -25.69
CA GLY A 131 -19.05 -1.56 -26.68
C GLY A 131 -20.11 -2.09 -27.66
N LEU A 132 -21.40 -1.78 -27.48
CA LEU A 132 -22.46 -2.27 -28.37
C LEU A 132 -22.63 -1.31 -29.54
N LYS A 133 -21.84 -1.49 -30.60
CA LYS A 133 -22.15 -0.93 -31.92
C LYS A 133 -23.40 -1.66 -32.46
N PHE A 134 -24.57 -1.10 -32.22
CA PHE A 134 -25.79 -1.53 -32.90
C PHE A 134 -25.59 -1.37 -34.40
N HIS A 135 -25.40 -2.48 -35.11
CA HIS A 135 -25.51 -2.50 -36.56
C HIS A 135 -27.01 -2.40 -36.86
N GLY A 136 -27.48 -1.19 -37.18
CA GLY A 136 -28.84 -0.99 -37.64
C GLY A 136 -29.09 -1.81 -38.90
N PRO A 137 -30.31 -2.34 -39.11
CA PRO A 137 -30.60 -3.12 -40.31
C PRO A 137 -30.45 -2.21 -41.54
N SER A 138 -29.56 -2.60 -42.45
CA SER A 138 -29.50 -2.04 -43.80
C SER A 138 -30.87 -2.18 -44.44
N LYS A 139 -31.40 -1.05 -44.93
CA LYS A 139 -32.57 -1.02 -45.81
C LYS A 139 -32.21 -1.55 -47.20
#